data_AF-A0A1H7MIN8-F1
#
_entry.id   AF-A0A1H7MIN8-F1
#
_cell.length_a   1.000
_cell.length_b   1.000
_cell.length_c   1.000
_cell.angle_alpha   90.00
_cell.angle_beta   90.00
_cell.angle_gamma   90.00
#
_symmetry.space_group_name_H-M   'P 1'
#
loop_
_entity.id
_entity.type
_entity.pdbx_description
1 polymer ?
#
loop_
_entity_poly.entity_id
_entity_poly.type
_entity_poly.pdbx_seq_one_letter_code
_entity_poly.pdbx_strand_id
1 'polypeptide(L)'
;MRATIVMAFAVGLVWGPVAAQTTLPPVEERPAPETPPYDPTLFLESMVNYRTLAFTCEQTLPGSPVNDSAEIGRFFQTLGLPEPQGTDARLSRLVKRLVRSQGASICGERLADSAQIYGRRAVDYSVNKPEEWPEAPRISAGPWCASQSCSEIGF
;
A
#
# COMPACT_ATOMS: atom_id res chain seq x y z
N MET A 1 -29.53 76.65 -60.69
CA MET A 1 -30.93 76.96 -61.06
C MET A 1 -31.80 76.83 -59.81
N ARG A 2 -32.65 77.85 -59.54
CA ARG A 2 -33.77 77.93 -58.56
C ARG A 2 -33.39 77.67 -57.08
N ALA A 3 -33.23 78.65 -56.20
CA ALA A 3 -34.20 79.61 -55.65
C ALA A 3 -35.47 78.96 -55.02
N THR A 4 -35.72 79.30 -53.74
CA THR A 4 -36.97 79.89 -53.20
C THR A 4 -37.58 79.16 -51.97
N ILE A 5 -37.42 79.79 -50.78
CA ILE A 5 -38.40 80.17 -49.73
C ILE A 5 -39.35 79.11 -49.09
N VAL A 6 -39.51 79.16 -47.74
CA VAL A 6 -40.74 79.49 -46.96
C VAL A 6 -40.83 78.73 -45.61
N MET A 7 -41.04 79.55 -44.57
CA MET A 7 -41.48 79.31 -43.19
C MET A 7 -42.55 78.21 -42.97
N ALA A 8 -42.61 77.62 -41.78
CA ALA A 8 -43.65 77.95 -40.77
C ALA A 8 -43.63 77.00 -39.56
N PHE A 9 -43.98 77.60 -38.42
CA PHE A 9 -44.17 77.03 -37.09
C PHE A 9 -45.14 75.84 -37.04
N ALA A 10 -44.84 74.88 -36.16
CA ALA A 10 -45.87 74.13 -35.43
C ALA A 10 -45.36 73.77 -34.04
N VAL A 11 -45.88 74.48 -33.04
CA VAL A 11 -45.83 74.11 -31.63
C VAL A 11 -46.74 72.89 -31.45
N GLY A 12 -46.16 71.78 -31.01
CA GLY A 12 -46.90 70.54 -30.71
C GLY A 12 -46.35 69.91 -29.44
N LEU A 13 -47.14 69.98 -28.36
CA LEU A 13 -46.91 69.27 -27.12
C LEU A 13 -46.76 67.76 -27.37
N VAL A 14 -45.69 67.17 -26.83
CA VAL A 14 -45.68 65.73 -26.50
C VAL A 14 -45.16 65.58 -25.08
N TRP A 15 -46.11 65.48 -24.15
CA TRP A 15 -45.89 64.90 -22.83
C TRP A 15 -45.63 63.39 -23.01
N GLY A 16 -44.38 62.97 -22.83
CA GLY A 16 -44.01 61.56 -22.67
C GLY A 16 -43.74 61.25 -21.19
N PRO A 17 -44.23 60.13 -20.63
CA PRO A 17 -44.00 59.79 -19.24
C PRO A 17 -42.53 59.45 -19.00
N VAL A 18 -41.98 60.03 -17.93
CA VAL A 18 -40.64 59.71 -17.41
C VAL A 18 -40.63 58.24 -16.99
N ALA A 19 -39.87 57.42 -17.71
CA ALA A 19 -39.55 56.07 -17.26
C ALA A 19 -38.68 56.19 -15.99
N ALA A 20 -39.27 55.87 -14.84
CA ALA A 20 -38.53 55.71 -13.60
C ALA A 20 -37.53 54.55 -13.79
N GLN A 21 -36.25 54.89 -13.87
CA GLN A 21 -35.17 53.91 -13.82
C GLN A 21 -35.11 53.40 -12.39
N THR A 22 -35.70 52.23 -12.14
CA THR A 22 -35.51 51.50 -10.89
C THR A 22 -34.05 51.04 -10.84
N THR A 23 -33.17 51.84 -10.27
CA THR A 23 -31.82 51.42 -9.92
C THR A 23 -31.93 50.34 -8.86
N LEU A 24 -31.69 49.09 -9.25
CA LEU A 24 -31.47 48.01 -8.30
C LEU A 24 -30.28 48.39 -7.41
N PRO A 25 -30.33 48.16 -6.09
CA PRO A 25 -29.17 48.38 -5.23
C PRO A 25 -27.99 47.53 -5.73
N PRO A 26 -26.74 47.99 -5.55
CA PRO A 26 -25.57 47.21 -5.92
C PRO A 26 -25.66 45.84 -5.24
N VAL A 27 -25.49 44.76 -6.00
CA VAL A 27 -25.29 43.44 -5.42
C VAL A 27 -24.02 43.53 -4.58
N GLU A 28 -24.17 43.55 -3.26
CA GLU A 28 -23.05 43.47 -2.33
C GLU A 28 -22.40 42.11 -2.55
N GLU A 29 -21.29 42.12 -3.29
CA GLU A 29 -20.52 40.95 -3.67
C GLU A 29 -19.94 40.37 -2.37
N ARG A 30 -20.66 39.41 -1.77
CA ARG A 30 -20.15 38.66 -0.61
C ARG A 30 -18.80 38.07 -1.04
N PRO A 31 -17.71 38.33 -0.29
CA PRO A 31 -16.45 37.68 -0.57
C PRO A 31 -16.72 36.18 -0.64
N ALA A 32 -16.29 35.56 -1.75
CA ALA A 32 -16.40 34.13 -1.93
C ALA A 32 -15.82 33.45 -0.69
N PRO A 33 -16.48 32.41 -0.13
CA PRO A 33 -15.97 31.73 1.05
C PRO A 33 -14.54 31.26 0.75
N GLU A 34 -13.57 31.78 1.50
CA GLU A 34 -12.18 31.38 1.37
C GLU A 34 -12.09 29.90 1.76
N THR A 35 -11.79 29.05 0.78
CA THR A 35 -11.54 27.63 1.03
C THR A 35 -10.29 27.53 1.91
N PRO A 36 -10.32 26.75 3.00
CA PRO A 36 -9.14 26.58 3.83
C PRO A 36 -7.99 26.01 2.99
N PRO A 37 -6.74 26.39 3.31
CA PRO A 37 -5.57 25.87 2.62
C PRO A 37 -5.51 24.34 2.75
N TYR A 38 -5.10 23.67 1.67
CA TYR A 38 -4.97 22.22 1.64
C TYR A 38 -3.89 21.73 2.60
N ASP A 39 -4.23 20.75 3.44
CA ASP A 39 -3.29 20.05 4.33
C ASP A 39 -2.87 18.70 3.70
N PRO A 40 -1.60 18.55 3.26
CA PRO A 40 -1.11 17.32 2.64
C PRO A 40 -0.74 16.23 3.65
N THR A 41 -0.86 16.45 4.97
CA THR A 41 -0.29 15.57 6.00
C THR A 41 -0.70 14.11 5.82
N LEU A 42 -2.00 13.82 5.70
CA LEU A 42 -2.50 12.45 5.55
C LEU A 42 -1.98 11.75 4.27
N PHE A 43 -1.75 12.52 3.20
CA PHE A 43 -1.21 11.99 1.96
C PHE A 43 0.27 11.60 2.11
N LEU A 44 1.06 12.48 2.73
CA LEU A 44 2.47 12.22 3.00
C LEU A 44 2.66 11.06 3.98
N GLU A 45 1.84 10.99 5.04
CA GLU A 45 1.83 9.87 5.97
C GLU A 45 1.51 8.55 5.28
N SER A 46 0.54 8.55 4.37
CA SER A 46 0.18 7.36 3.59
C SER A 46 1.33 6.88 2.71
N MET A 47 2.07 7.81 2.07
CA MET A 47 3.26 7.49 1.28
C MET A 47 4.37 6.87 2.14
N VAL A 48 4.66 7.48 3.29
CA VAL A 48 5.67 6.98 4.24
C VAL A 48 5.28 5.59 4.75
N ASN A 49 4.02 5.40 5.13
CA ASN A 49 3.52 4.12 5.62
C ASN A 49 3.60 3.03 4.55
N TYR A 50 3.16 3.33 3.32
CA TYR A 50 3.25 2.38 2.22
C TYR A 50 4.70 1.98 1.93
N ARG A 51 5.62 2.94 1.88
CA ARG A 51 7.05 2.64 1.62
C ARG A 51 7.69 1.86 2.77
N THR A 52 7.29 2.12 4.01
CA THR A 52 7.70 1.32 5.19
C THR A 52 7.24 -0.13 5.08
N LEU A 53 6.01 -0.37 4.64
CA LEU A 53 5.50 -1.73 4.40
C LEU A 53 6.21 -2.41 3.24
N ALA A 54 6.50 -1.69 2.16
CA ALA A 54 7.26 -2.20 1.03
C ALA A 54 8.64 -2.74 1.46
N PHE A 55 9.41 -1.96 2.21
CA PHE A 55 10.68 -2.41 2.77
C PHE A 55 10.54 -3.62 3.70
N THR A 56 9.46 -3.68 4.48
CA THR A 56 9.20 -4.81 5.39
C THR A 56 8.94 -6.11 4.64
N CYS A 57 8.25 -6.02 3.50
CA CYS A 57 7.80 -7.17 2.72
C CYS A 57 8.77 -7.61 1.61
N GLU A 58 9.83 -6.85 1.35
CA GLU A 58 10.74 -7.02 0.20
C GLU A 58 11.31 -8.45 0.06
N GLN A 59 11.63 -9.10 1.18
CA GLN A 59 12.23 -10.45 1.17
C GLN A 59 11.20 -11.58 1.22
N THR A 60 9.91 -11.26 1.33
CA THR A 60 8.84 -12.25 1.56
C THR A 60 7.91 -12.39 0.36
N LEU A 61 7.63 -11.29 -0.35
CA LEU A 61 6.76 -11.31 -1.51
C LEU A 61 7.54 -11.62 -2.79
N PRO A 62 6.95 -12.34 -3.76
CA PRO A 62 7.52 -12.41 -5.09
C PRO A 62 7.44 -11.03 -5.76
N GLY A 63 8.54 -10.59 -6.38
CA GLY A 63 8.68 -9.24 -6.96
C GLY A 63 9.56 -8.34 -6.10
N SER A 64 9.40 -7.02 -6.24
CA SER A 64 10.11 -6.03 -5.41
C SER A 64 9.17 -4.87 -5.06
N PRO A 65 8.42 -4.98 -3.94
CA PRO A 65 7.61 -3.88 -3.42
C PRO A 65 8.38 -2.56 -3.29
N VAL A 66 9.67 -2.60 -2.98
CA VAL A 66 10.52 -1.39 -2.91
C VAL A 66 10.68 -0.75 -4.29
N ASN A 67 10.90 -1.54 -5.34
CA ASN A 67 10.96 -1.05 -6.72
C ASN A 67 9.58 -0.54 -7.19
N ASP A 68 8.51 -1.27 -6.89
CA ASP A 68 7.13 -0.89 -7.25
C ASP A 68 6.71 0.44 -6.59
N SER A 69 7.33 0.79 -5.47
CA SER A 69 7.08 2.04 -4.73
C SER A 69 8.10 3.15 -5.00
N ALA A 70 9.02 2.99 -5.97
CA ALA A 70 10.14 3.91 -6.20
C ALA A 70 9.71 5.36 -6.53
N GLU A 71 8.53 5.56 -7.11
CA GLU A 71 7.98 6.89 -7.40
C GLU A 71 7.76 7.71 -6.12
N ILE A 72 7.43 7.07 -5.00
CA ILE A 72 7.29 7.76 -3.72
C ILE A 72 8.65 8.34 -3.28
N GLY A 73 9.73 7.57 -3.42
CA GLY A 73 11.06 8.07 -3.12
C GLY A 73 11.43 9.28 -3.98
N ARG A 74 11.14 9.23 -5.28
CA ARG A 74 11.36 10.35 -6.22
C ARG A 74 10.52 11.58 -5.90
N PHE A 75 9.28 11.39 -5.44
CA PHE A 75 8.42 12.47 -4.98
C PHE A 75 9.05 13.24 -3.81
N PHE A 76 9.53 12.53 -2.78
CA PHE A 76 10.20 13.18 -1.63
C PHE A 76 11.49 13.88 -2.04
N GLN A 77 12.29 13.28 -2.94
CA GLN A 77 13.50 13.90 -3.47
C GLN A 77 13.20 15.20 -4.23
N THR A 78 12.10 15.24 -5.00
CA THR A 78 11.66 16.44 -5.73
C THR A 78 11.27 17.57 -4.77
N LEU A 79 10.76 17.24 -3.59
CA LEU A 79 10.48 18.19 -2.51
C LEU A 79 11.72 18.59 -1.70
N GLY A 80 12.91 18.05 -2.03
CA GLY A 80 14.14 18.26 -1.25
C GLY A 80 14.12 17.57 0.11
N LEU A 81 13.24 16.58 0.29
CA LEU A 81 13.09 15.81 1.52
C LEU A 81 13.85 14.46 1.40
N PRO A 82 14.30 13.89 2.53
CA PRO A 82 14.85 12.55 2.52
C PRO A 82 13.77 11.53 2.10
N GLU A 83 14.22 10.48 1.42
CA GLU A 83 13.35 9.36 1.12
C GLU A 83 12.84 8.69 2.40
N PRO A 84 11.56 8.30 2.47
CA PRO A 84 11.05 7.50 3.58
C PRO A 84 11.79 6.16 3.65
N GLN A 85 12.53 5.96 4.74
CA GLN A 85 13.23 4.71 5.04
C GLN A 85 12.68 4.15 6.36
N GLY A 86 12.35 2.86 6.40
CA GLY A 86 11.82 2.25 7.61
C GLY A 86 11.27 0.86 7.39
N THR A 87 11.08 0.12 8.49
CA THR A 87 10.38 -1.17 8.48
C THR A 87 9.37 -1.22 9.63
N ASP A 88 8.27 -1.94 9.43
CA ASP A 88 7.30 -2.25 10.47
C ASP A 88 7.82 -3.43 11.30
N ALA A 89 8.31 -3.12 12.50
CA ALA A 89 8.89 -4.10 13.42
C ALA A 89 7.87 -5.14 13.93
N ARG A 90 6.58 -4.82 13.96
CA ARG A 90 5.53 -5.77 14.36
C ARG A 90 5.29 -6.76 13.23
N LEU A 91 5.08 -6.27 12.01
CA LEU A 91 4.89 -7.10 10.83
C LEU A 91 6.11 -7.98 10.57
N SER A 92 7.32 -7.42 10.64
CA SER A 92 8.58 -8.17 10.47
C SER A 92 8.69 -9.36 11.42
N ARG A 93 8.35 -9.17 12.71
CA ARG A 93 8.34 -10.27 13.70
C ARG A 93 7.29 -11.33 13.37
N LEU A 94 6.10 -10.93 12.95
CA LEU A 94 5.02 -11.85 12.58
C LEU A 94 5.41 -12.69 11.35
N VAL A 95 5.92 -12.04 10.30
CA VAL A 95 6.40 -12.71 9.09
C VAL A 95 7.51 -13.70 9.43
N LYS A 96 8.51 -13.28 10.21
CA LYS A 96 9.60 -14.17 10.63
C LYS A 96 9.10 -15.38 11.41
N ARG A 97 8.14 -15.19 12.32
CA ARG A 97 7.54 -16.30 13.09
C ARG A 97 6.81 -17.26 12.16
N LEU A 98 6.00 -16.75 11.23
CA LEU A 98 5.23 -17.56 10.30
C LEU A 98 6.11 -18.36 9.33
N VAL A 99 7.12 -17.72 8.75
CA VAL A 99 8.07 -18.39 7.85
C VAL A 99 8.80 -19.51 8.58
N ARG A 100 9.23 -19.28 9.83
CA ARG A 100 9.87 -20.30 10.66
C ARG A 100 8.93 -21.46 11.01
N SER A 101 7.69 -21.16 11.40
CA SER A 101 6.72 -22.20 11.76
C SER A 101 6.39 -23.08 10.55
N GLN A 102 6.18 -22.46 9.38
CA GLN A 102 5.94 -23.19 8.14
C GLN A 102 7.15 -24.05 7.73
N GLY A 103 8.37 -23.50 7.82
CA GLY A 103 9.59 -24.24 7.54
C GLY A 103 9.78 -25.43 8.49
N ALA A 104 9.50 -25.25 9.78
CA ALA A 104 9.58 -26.32 10.76
C ALA A 104 8.54 -27.42 10.51
N SER A 105 7.31 -27.06 10.14
CA SER A 105 6.24 -28.00 9.79
C SER A 105 6.66 -28.88 8.60
N ILE A 106 7.13 -28.27 7.51
CA ILE A 106 7.60 -28.99 6.31
C ILE A 106 8.79 -29.91 6.64
N CYS A 107 9.75 -29.44 7.44
CA CYS A 107 10.89 -30.25 7.86
C CYS A 107 10.45 -31.44 8.72
N GLY A 108 9.52 -31.22 9.66
CA GLY A 108 8.98 -32.26 10.53
C GLY A 108 8.30 -33.38 9.74
N GLU A 109 7.44 -33.02 8.79
CA GLU A 109 6.79 -33.99 7.89
C GLU A 109 7.82 -34.81 7.09
N ARG A 110 8.77 -34.13 6.44
CA ARG A 110 9.79 -34.81 5.63
C ARG A 110 10.72 -35.71 6.45
N LEU A 111 11.06 -35.31 7.67
CA LEU A 111 11.86 -36.12 8.57
C LEU A 111 11.07 -37.34 9.07
N ALA A 112 9.77 -37.21 9.32
CA ALA A 112 8.91 -38.33 9.70
C ALA A 112 8.84 -39.37 8.55
N ASP A 113 8.61 -38.92 7.32
CA ASP A 113 8.59 -39.79 6.14
C ASP A 113 9.94 -40.48 5.92
N SER A 114 11.03 -39.71 6.04
CA SER A 114 12.39 -40.23 5.90
C SER A 114 12.71 -41.27 6.96
N ALA A 115 12.29 -41.06 8.21
CA ALA A 115 12.47 -42.00 9.31
C ALA A 115 11.74 -43.33 9.06
N GLN A 116 10.53 -43.30 8.49
CA GLN A 116 9.80 -44.51 8.11
C GLN A 116 10.53 -45.28 6.98
N ILE A 117 11.00 -44.56 5.96
CA ILE A 117 11.79 -45.16 4.87
C ILE A 117 13.06 -45.79 5.44
N TYR A 118 13.78 -45.07 6.30
CA TYR A 118 14.97 -45.57 6.98
C TYR A 118 14.66 -46.85 7.76
N GLY A 119 13.60 -46.85 8.58
CA GLY A 119 13.21 -48.02 9.36
C GLY A 119 12.99 -49.27 8.49
N ARG A 120 12.28 -49.14 7.36
CA ARG A 120 12.10 -50.25 6.41
C ARG A 120 13.42 -50.76 5.84
N ARG A 121 14.33 -49.85 5.48
CA ARG A 121 15.65 -50.20 4.95
C ARG A 121 16.58 -50.79 6.00
N ALA A 122 16.48 -50.34 7.26
CA ALA A 122 17.24 -50.87 8.37
C ALA A 122 16.85 -52.32 8.69
N VAL A 123 15.55 -52.66 8.60
CA VAL A 123 15.07 -54.05 8.72
C VAL A 123 15.63 -54.91 7.58
N ASP A 124 15.49 -54.47 6.34
CA ASP A 124 16.02 -55.18 5.17
C ASP A 124 17.55 -55.40 5.27
N TYR A 125 18.28 -54.37 5.69
CA TYR A 125 19.71 -54.44 5.98
C TYR A 125 20.03 -55.45 7.07
N SER A 126 19.29 -55.48 8.18
CA SER A 126 19.55 -56.41 9.29
C SER A 126 19.43 -57.89 8.89
N VAL A 127 18.61 -58.20 7.88
CA VAL A 127 18.41 -59.56 7.36
C VAL A 127 19.50 -59.96 6.37
N ASN A 128 19.99 -59.00 5.57
CA ASN A 128 20.84 -59.29 4.41
C ASN A 128 22.32 -58.87 4.58
N LYS A 129 22.68 -58.15 5.64
CA LYS A 129 24.06 -57.68 5.85
C LYS A 129 25.03 -58.85 6.09
N PRO A 130 26.29 -58.75 5.62
CA PRO A 130 27.38 -59.62 6.07
C PRO A 130 27.58 -59.56 7.59
N GLU A 131 28.11 -60.63 8.18
CA GLU A 131 28.30 -60.74 9.64
C GLU A 131 29.28 -59.69 10.19
N GLU A 132 30.31 -59.34 9.42
CA GLU A 132 31.30 -58.33 9.77
C GLU A 132 30.78 -56.88 9.74
N TRP A 133 29.59 -56.64 9.18
CA TRP A 133 29.04 -55.30 9.06
C TRP A 133 28.28 -54.89 10.33
N PRO A 134 28.40 -53.61 10.76
CA PRO A 134 27.77 -53.13 11.98
C PRO A 134 26.25 -53.16 11.87
N GLU A 135 25.58 -53.15 13.02
CA GLU A 135 24.13 -52.97 13.08
C GLU A 135 23.70 -51.61 12.52
N ALA A 136 22.49 -51.56 11.99
CA ALA A 136 21.89 -50.32 11.55
C ALA A 136 21.78 -49.34 12.75
N PRO A 137 22.25 -48.08 12.61
CA PRO A 137 22.14 -47.09 13.68
C PRO A 137 20.70 -46.86 14.14
N ARG A 138 20.51 -46.67 15.44
CA ARG A 138 19.20 -46.25 15.96
C ARG A 138 19.02 -44.75 15.69
N ILE A 139 17.85 -44.38 15.16
CA ILE A 139 17.45 -42.97 15.00
C ILE A 139 16.35 -42.61 15.99
N SER A 140 16.31 -41.35 16.41
CA SER A 140 15.18 -40.78 17.14
C SER A 140 14.39 -39.88 16.19
N ALA A 141 13.22 -40.37 15.78
CA ALA A 141 12.21 -39.53 15.15
C ALA A 141 11.36 -38.96 16.28
N GLY A 142 11.46 -37.65 16.52
CA GLY A 142 10.93 -37.00 17.72
C GLY A 142 9.40 -37.05 17.85
N PRO A 143 8.88 -36.17 18.71
CA PRO A 143 8.04 -35.11 18.19
C PRO A 143 8.85 -33.81 18.12
N TRP A 144 8.95 -33.21 16.93
CA TRP A 144 9.68 -31.94 16.72
C TRP A 144 8.80 -30.71 16.90
N CYS A 145 7.48 -30.87 16.75
CA CYS A 145 6.47 -29.85 16.99
C CYS A 145 5.32 -30.43 17.80
N ALA A 146 4.67 -29.58 18.60
CA ALA A 146 3.47 -29.92 19.36
C ALA A 146 2.19 -29.76 18.50
N SER A 147 2.22 -28.89 17.49
CA SER A 147 1.15 -28.72 16.50
C SER A 147 1.61 -29.02 15.07
N GLN A 148 0.66 -29.28 14.17
CA GLN A 148 0.94 -29.51 12.74
C GLN A 148 1.62 -28.31 12.07
N SER A 149 1.34 -27.09 12.54
CA SER A 149 1.89 -25.86 11.96
C SER A 149 3.15 -25.36 12.66
N CYS A 150 3.59 -26.01 13.74
CA CYS A 150 4.69 -25.56 14.60
C CYS A 150 4.55 -24.08 15.05
N SER A 151 3.31 -23.59 15.14
CA SER A 151 3.00 -22.18 15.42
C SER A 151 3.46 -21.71 16.81
N GLU A 152 3.65 -22.66 17.72
CA GLU A 152 4.14 -22.51 19.08
C GLU A 152 5.65 -22.24 19.18
N ILE A 153 6.41 -22.27 18.08
CA ILE A 153 7.83 -21.93 18.09
C ILE A 153 7.99 -20.49 18.62
N GLY A 154 8.42 -20.40 19.88
CA GLY A 154 8.78 -19.16 20.57
C GLY A 154 10.18 -18.69 20.21
N PHE A 155 10.50 -17.46 20.62
CA PHE A 155 11.83 -16.87 20.50
C PHE A 155 12.62 -17.09 21.79
#